data_AF-A0AAX7U6K0-F1
#
_entry.id   AF-A0AAX7U6K0-F1
#
_cell.length_a   1.000
_cell.length_b   1.000
_cell.length_c   1.000
_cell.angle_alpha   90.00
_cell.angle_beta   90.00
_cell.angle_gamma   90.00
#
_symmetry.space_group_name_H-M   'P 1'
#
loop_
_entity.id
_entity.type
_entity.pdbx_description
1 polymer ?
#
loop_
_entity_poly.entity_id
_entity_poly.type
_entity_poly.pdbx_seq_one_letter_code
_entity_poly.pdbx_strand_id
1 'polypeptide(L)'
;MSRRLTREERIEIVLISGERNNRVIAADFNARHPTRPPISHATVSKLLAKFRETGSVLDLPKCGHKTTVTNEETSVAVLASVTKSPQRSTRRMSLESGISQTSLQRILASHKWHPYKLQLLQHLNEDDPDRRTEFAEWAKQKLEQGPQFTQKILFSDEANFYVNGEVNKQNHRYWSDTNPHWMDPSKTVGTTKVMVWCGIWGTTIVGPFFINGNLKATGYLKLLHDDVFPSLCTEAGTFPEFFQQDGAPPHYG
;
A
#
# COMPACT_ATOMS: atom_id res chain seq x y z
N MET A 1 6.96 -2.80 -42.35
CA MET A 1 6.60 -4.23 -42.50
C MET A 1 7.63 -5.11 -41.78
N SER A 2 7.18 -6.16 -41.09
CA SER A 2 8.06 -7.06 -40.33
C SER A 2 9.00 -7.83 -41.26
N ARG A 3 10.29 -7.92 -40.91
CA ARG A 3 11.28 -8.75 -41.63
C ARG A 3 11.21 -10.23 -41.24
N ARG A 4 10.44 -10.59 -40.22
CA ARG A 4 10.30 -11.98 -39.76
C ARG A 4 9.26 -12.73 -40.58
N LEU A 5 9.60 -13.96 -40.96
CA LEU A 5 8.69 -14.91 -41.58
C LEU A 5 7.61 -15.37 -40.58
N THR A 6 6.35 -15.31 -40.99
CA THR A 6 5.22 -15.91 -40.26
C THR A 6 5.30 -17.43 -40.29
N ARG A 7 4.43 -18.10 -39.52
CA ARG A 7 4.41 -19.56 -39.49
C ARG A 7 4.02 -20.13 -40.85
N GLU A 8 3.02 -19.55 -41.48
CA GLU A 8 2.45 -19.95 -42.77
C GLU A 8 3.50 -19.80 -43.88
N GLU A 9 4.21 -18.68 -43.89
CA GLU A 9 5.30 -18.42 -44.84
C GLU A 9 6.46 -19.41 -44.68
N ARG A 10 6.77 -19.81 -43.43
CA ARG A 10 7.79 -20.85 -43.19
C ARG A 10 7.34 -22.21 -43.69
N ILE A 11 6.07 -22.56 -43.52
CA ILE A 11 5.50 -23.81 -44.04
C ILE A 11 5.58 -23.81 -45.57
N GLU A 12 5.19 -22.71 -46.21
CA GLU A 12 5.26 -22.58 -47.67
C GLU A 12 6.69 -22.77 -48.19
N ILE A 13 7.69 -22.16 -47.56
CA ILE A 13 9.10 -22.33 -47.95
C ILE A 13 9.53 -23.81 -47.86
N VAL A 14 9.06 -24.54 -46.84
CA VAL A 14 9.33 -25.99 -46.68
C VAL A 14 8.61 -26.80 -47.76
N LEU A 15 7.37 -26.43 -48.11
CA LEU A 15 6.61 -27.12 -49.17
C LEU A 15 7.21 -26.91 -50.56
N ILE A 16 7.76 -25.72 -50.84
CA ILE A 16 8.41 -25.38 -52.12
C ILE A 16 9.80 -26.01 -52.24
N SER A 17 10.44 -26.41 -51.12
CA SER A 17 11.88 -26.67 -51.13
C SER A 17 12.30 -27.83 -52.02
N GLY A 18 11.58 -28.97 -52.01
CA GLY A 18 11.91 -30.16 -52.80
C GLY A 18 13.41 -30.47 -52.85
N GLU A 19 13.92 -30.90 -54.01
CA GLU A 19 15.36 -31.01 -54.33
C GLU A 19 15.94 -29.72 -54.96
N ARG A 20 15.28 -28.57 -54.75
CA ARG A 20 15.65 -27.31 -55.40
C ARG A 20 16.76 -26.59 -54.64
N ASN A 21 17.58 -25.84 -55.38
CA ASN A 21 18.59 -24.98 -54.79
C ASN A 21 17.93 -23.83 -54.00
N ASN A 22 18.44 -23.47 -52.81
CA ASN A 22 17.80 -22.43 -51.99
C ASN A 22 17.75 -21.04 -52.65
N ARG A 23 18.49 -20.79 -53.75
CA ARG A 23 18.45 -19.51 -54.49
C ARG A 23 17.16 -19.45 -55.29
N VAL A 24 16.80 -20.58 -55.90
CA VAL A 24 15.57 -20.76 -56.66
C VAL A 24 14.38 -20.70 -55.73
N ILE A 25 14.45 -21.35 -54.56
CA ILE A 25 13.39 -21.30 -53.54
C ILE A 25 13.15 -19.86 -53.05
N ALA A 26 14.22 -19.12 -52.75
CA ALA A 26 14.09 -17.73 -52.32
C ALA A 26 13.51 -16.84 -53.44
N ALA A 27 13.91 -17.04 -54.69
CA ALA A 27 13.38 -16.29 -55.83
C ALA A 27 11.89 -16.59 -56.09
N ASP A 28 11.49 -17.86 -56.08
CA ASP A 28 10.09 -18.30 -56.26
C ASP A 28 9.21 -17.76 -55.13
N PHE A 29 9.67 -17.86 -53.88
CA PHE A 29 8.94 -17.30 -52.73
C PHE A 29 8.83 -15.77 -52.83
N ASN A 30 9.90 -15.06 -53.19
CA ASN A 30 9.84 -13.60 -53.35
C ASN A 30 8.94 -13.16 -54.51
N ALA A 31 8.84 -13.96 -55.58
CA ALA A 31 7.94 -13.70 -56.70
C ALA A 31 6.46 -13.89 -56.32
N ARG A 32 6.15 -14.89 -55.49
CA ARG A 32 4.80 -15.14 -54.96
C ARG A 32 4.35 -14.11 -53.93
N HIS A 33 5.30 -13.46 -53.26
CA HIS A 33 5.05 -12.47 -52.22
C HIS A 33 5.70 -11.12 -52.55
N PRO A 34 5.18 -10.36 -53.53
CA PRO A 34 5.78 -9.08 -53.94
C PRO A 34 5.59 -7.95 -52.91
N THR A 35 4.64 -8.10 -51.99
CA THR A 35 4.30 -7.08 -50.98
C THR A 35 5.22 -7.10 -49.76
N ARG A 36 6.06 -8.12 -49.59
CA ARG A 36 6.98 -8.26 -48.44
C ARG A 36 8.41 -7.87 -48.83
N PRO A 37 9.26 -7.52 -47.84
CA PRO A 37 10.70 -7.45 -48.05
C PRO A 37 11.24 -8.82 -48.54
N PRO A 38 12.11 -8.83 -49.56
CA PRO A 38 12.62 -10.06 -50.14
C PRO A 38 13.46 -10.83 -49.12
N ILE A 39 13.25 -12.14 -49.06
CA ILE A 39 14.05 -13.05 -48.25
C ILE A 39 15.34 -13.44 -48.99
N SER A 40 16.40 -13.69 -48.23
CA SER A 40 17.66 -14.19 -48.78
C SER A 40 17.70 -15.72 -48.79
N HIS A 41 18.50 -16.30 -49.69
CA HIS A 41 18.85 -17.73 -49.66
C HIS A 41 19.33 -18.19 -48.29
N ALA A 42 20.07 -17.33 -47.55
CA ALA A 42 20.58 -17.68 -46.23
C ALA A 42 19.45 -17.92 -45.22
N THR A 43 18.36 -17.16 -45.32
CA THR A 43 17.15 -17.37 -44.50
C THR A 43 16.50 -18.71 -44.81
N VAL A 44 16.38 -19.07 -46.10
CA VAL A 44 15.85 -20.37 -46.53
C VAL A 44 16.74 -21.51 -46.01
N SER A 45 18.06 -21.40 -46.19
CA SER A 45 19.02 -22.40 -45.71
C SER A 45 18.93 -22.62 -44.19
N LYS A 46 18.90 -21.54 -43.39
CA LYS A 46 18.74 -21.63 -41.93
C LYS A 46 17.40 -22.27 -41.53
N LEU A 47 16.32 -21.94 -42.23
CA LEU A 47 14.99 -22.51 -41.95
C LEU A 47 14.95 -24.00 -42.27
N LEU A 48 15.45 -24.42 -43.44
CA LEU A 48 15.48 -25.82 -43.85
C LEU A 48 16.43 -26.66 -43.00
N ALA A 49 17.59 -26.12 -42.61
CA ALA A 49 18.49 -26.79 -41.67
C ALA A 49 17.80 -27.05 -40.33
N LYS A 50 17.17 -26.02 -39.74
CA LYS A 50 16.40 -26.15 -38.50
C LYS A 50 15.26 -27.17 -38.65
N PHE A 51 14.55 -27.14 -39.79
CA PHE A 51 13.45 -28.06 -40.05
C PHE A 51 13.94 -29.51 -40.16
N ARG A 52 15.07 -29.76 -40.84
CA ARG A 52 15.68 -31.10 -40.94
C ARG A 52 16.14 -31.65 -39.59
N GLU A 53 16.63 -30.76 -38.71
CA GLU A 53 17.12 -31.15 -37.39
C GLU A 53 15.99 -31.36 -36.37
N THR A 54 14.94 -30.53 -36.39
CA THR A 54 13.92 -30.48 -35.32
C THR A 54 12.53 -30.94 -35.76
N GLY A 55 12.29 -31.09 -37.06
CA GLY A 55 10.96 -31.35 -37.63
C GLY A 55 9.96 -30.19 -37.49
N SER A 56 10.39 -29.03 -36.97
CA SER A 56 9.49 -27.93 -36.62
C SER A 56 9.85 -26.62 -37.31
N VAL A 57 8.83 -25.91 -37.79
CA VAL A 57 8.96 -24.55 -38.32
C VAL A 57 8.90 -23.47 -37.23
N LEU A 58 8.52 -23.85 -35.99
CA LEU A 58 8.37 -22.93 -34.86
C LEU A 58 9.74 -22.40 -34.40
N ASP A 59 9.73 -21.26 -33.71
CA ASP A 59 10.95 -20.73 -33.08
C ASP A 59 11.35 -21.67 -31.94
N LEU A 60 12.66 -21.94 -31.83
CA LEU A 60 13.18 -22.69 -30.70
C LEU A 60 12.97 -21.89 -29.41
N PRO A 61 12.80 -22.56 -28.26
CA PRO A 61 12.81 -21.91 -26.97
C PRO A 61 14.08 -21.07 -26.85
N LYS A 62 13.91 -19.76 -26.64
CA LYS A 62 15.06 -18.91 -26.39
C LYS A 62 15.61 -19.25 -25.02
N CYS A 63 16.87 -19.65 -24.93
CA CYS A 63 17.57 -19.57 -23.66
C CYS A 63 17.60 -18.10 -23.26
N GLY A 64 16.82 -17.75 -22.23
CA GLY A 64 16.81 -16.41 -21.68
C GLY A 64 18.19 -15.98 -21.20
N HIS A 65 18.36 -14.67 -20.95
CA HIS A 65 19.56 -14.16 -20.31
C HIS A 65 19.72 -14.81 -18.93
N LYS A 66 20.85 -15.48 -18.67
CA LYS A 66 21.14 -16.04 -17.35
C LYS A 66 21.30 -14.91 -16.34
N THR A 67 20.42 -14.79 -15.35
CA THR A 67 20.61 -13.88 -14.21
C THR A 67 21.71 -14.42 -13.32
N THR A 68 22.91 -13.83 -13.39
CA THR A 68 24.13 -14.34 -12.75
C THR A 68 24.26 -14.02 -11.25
N VAL A 69 23.50 -13.06 -10.71
CA VAL A 69 23.66 -12.59 -9.31
C VAL A 69 22.58 -13.16 -8.37
N THR A 70 21.43 -13.54 -8.90
CA THR A 70 20.31 -14.14 -8.15
C THR A 70 20.45 -15.66 -8.14
N ASN A 71 21.56 -16.17 -7.60
CA ASN A 71 21.70 -17.58 -7.30
C ASN A 71 20.80 -17.92 -6.08
N GLU A 72 20.37 -19.17 -5.96
CA GLU A 72 19.55 -19.59 -4.81
C GLU A 72 20.33 -19.39 -3.50
N GLU A 73 21.62 -19.72 -3.49
CA GLU A 73 22.51 -19.55 -2.34
C GLU A 73 22.63 -18.08 -1.88
N THR A 74 22.82 -17.14 -2.83
CA THR A 74 22.90 -15.72 -2.50
C THR A 74 21.54 -15.19 -2.02
N SER A 75 20.44 -15.69 -2.57
CA SER A 75 19.09 -15.32 -2.15
C SER A 75 18.83 -15.78 -0.71
N VAL A 76 19.20 -17.03 -0.37
CA VAL A 76 19.09 -17.56 1.00
C VAL A 76 19.94 -16.74 1.98
N ALA A 77 21.19 -16.41 1.63
CA ALA A 77 22.06 -15.61 2.49
C ALA A 77 21.51 -14.21 2.76
N VAL A 78 20.95 -13.55 1.72
CA VAL A 78 20.29 -12.24 1.87
C VAL A 78 19.08 -12.34 2.78
N LEU A 79 18.20 -13.32 2.57
CA LEU A 79 16.99 -13.50 3.39
C LEU A 79 17.31 -13.82 4.86
N ALA A 80 18.32 -14.65 5.11
CA ALA A 80 18.80 -14.93 6.47
C ALA A 80 19.34 -13.66 7.15
N SER A 81 20.07 -12.82 6.41
CA SER A 81 20.59 -11.54 6.90
C SER A 81 19.46 -10.56 7.25
N VAL A 82 18.42 -10.44 6.41
CA VAL A 82 17.27 -9.57 6.70
C VAL A 82 16.50 -10.09 7.91
N THR A 83 16.31 -11.40 8.03
CA THR A 83 15.62 -12.01 9.18
C THR A 83 16.34 -11.71 10.50
N LYS A 84 17.68 -11.76 10.50
CA LYS A 84 18.49 -11.45 11.69
C LYS A 84 18.47 -9.96 12.06
N SER A 85 18.24 -9.07 11.10
CA SER A 85 18.32 -7.62 11.31
C SER A 85 17.32 -6.86 10.42
N PRO A 86 16.01 -6.96 10.70
CA PRO A 86 14.97 -6.43 9.82
C PRO A 86 14.96 -4.90 9.70
N GLN A 87 15.57 -4.20 10.67
CA GLN A 87 15.66 -2.74 10.68
C GLN A 87 16.84 -2.19 9.86
N ARG A 88 17.69 -3.04 9.28
CA ARG A 88 18.84 -2.57 8.49
C ARG A 88 18.41 -2.09 7.12
N SER A 89 19.04 -1.00 6.66
CA SER A 89 18.78 -0.47 5.32
C SER A 89 19.35 -1.38 4.24
N THR A 90 18.65 -1.45 3.10
CA THR A 90 19.13 -2.19 1.91
C THR A 90 20.51 -1.72 1.44
N ARG A 91 20.85 -0.45 1.66
CA ARG A 91 22.17 0.12 1.34
C ARG A 91 23.27 -0.43 2.25
N ARG A 92 23.01 -0.56 3.55
CA ARG A 92 23.98 -1.14 4.50
C ARG A 92 24.18 -2.63 4.22
N MET A 93 23.10 -3.35 3.95
CA MET A 93 23.15 -4.77 3.61
C MET A 93 23.89 -5.03 2.30
N SER A 94 23.74 -4.14 1.31
CA SER A 94 24.51 -4.19 0.06
C SER A 94 26.01 -4.10 0.31
N LEU A 95 26.44 -3.19 1.19
CA LEU A 95 27.85 -3.03 1.56
C LEU A 95 28.41 -4.28 2.28
N GLU A 96 27.64 -4.87 3.17
CA GLU A 96 28.05 -6.04 3.97
C GLU A 96 28.08 -7.34 3.16
N SER A 97 27.17 -7.50 2.21
CA SER A 97 27.06 -8.71 1.37
C SER A 97 27.88 -8.65 0.09
N GLY A 98 28.40 -7.49 -0.29
CA GLY A 98 29.06 -7.26 -1.59
C GLY A 98 28.10 -7.34 -2.79
N ILE A 99 26.79 -7.46 -2.55
CA ILE A 99 25.75 -7.52 -3.59
C ILE A 99 25.27 -6.10 -3.87
N SER A 100 25.04 -5.75 -5.14
CA SER A 100 24.47 -4.44 -5.48
C SER A 100 23.09 -4.24 -4.86
N GLN A 101 22.78 -3.01 -4.42
CA GLN A 101 21.50 -2.69 -3.78
C GLN A 101 20.29 -3.07 -4.65
N THR A 102 20.39 -2.88 -5.97
CA THR A 102 19.35 -3.26 -6.93
C THR A 102 19.11 -4.77 -6.99
N SER A 103 20.16 -5.59 -6.90
CA SER A 103 20.04 -7.04 -6.86
C SER A 103 19.41 -7.50 -5.56
N LEU A 104 19.81 -6.89 -4.43
CA LEU A 104 19.22 -7.16 -3.12
C LEU A 104 17.72 -6.82 -3.11
N GLN A 105 17.33 -5.67 -3.65
CA GLN A 105 15.91 -5.28 -3.78
C GLN A 105 15.12 -6.26 -4.66
N ARG A 106 15.70 -6.74 -5.77
CA ARG A 106 15.06 -7.74 -6.63
C ARG A 106 14.84 -9.07 -5.91
N ILE A 107 15.82 -9.52 -5.12
CA ILE A 107 15.70 -10.73 -4.28
C ILE A 107 14.56 -10.55 -3.26
N LEU A 108 14.53 -9.43 -2.55
CA LEU A 108 13.44 -9.18 -1.58
C LEU A 108 12.07 -9.15 -2.26
N ALA A 109 11.96 -8.48 -3.41
CA ALA A 109 10.72 -8.43 -4.17
C ALA A 109 10.28 -9.81 -4.70
N SER A 110 11.19 -10.63 -5.23
CA SER A 110 10.85 -11.97 -5.74
C SER A 110 10.36 -12.91 -4.64
N HIS A 111 10.83 -12.70 -3.40
CA HIS A 111 10.40 -13.44 -2.22
C HIS A 111 9.24 -12.77 -1.46
N LYS A 112 8.63 -11.71 -2.00
CA LYS A 112 7.50 -10.97 -1.39
C LYS A 112 7.81 -10.33 -0.04
N TRP A 113 9.06 -9.92 0.17
CA TRP A 113 9.44 -9.12 1.34
C TRP A 113 9.13 -7.65 1.09
N HIS A 114 8.39 -7.05 2.02
CA HIS A 114 7.96 -5.65 1.93
C HIS A 114 8.51 -4.84 3.11
N PRO A 115 8.92 -3.58 2.88
CA PRO A 115 9.21 -2.68 3.98
C PRO A 115 7.89 -2.30 4.66
N TYR A 116 7.79 -2.54 5.97
CA TYR A 116 6.68 -2.07 6.78
C TYR A 116 7.08 -0.78 7.50
N LYS A 117 6.13 0.16 7.58
CA LYS A 117 6.31 1.38 8.36
C LYS A 117 6.01 1.06 9.83
N LEU A 118 6.97 1.33 10.72
CA LEU A 118 6.74 1.24 12.15
C LEU A 118 5.61 2.21 12.55
N GLN A 119 4.56 1.67 13.17
CA GLN A 119 3.51 2.45 13.78
C GLN A 119 3.82 2.59 15.26
N LEU A 120 4.07 3.81 15.71
CA LEU A 120 4.17 4.12 17.14
C LEU A 120 2.75 4.21 17.67
N LEU A 121 2.31 3.14 18.35
CA LEU A 121 1.02 3.09 19.04
C LEU A 121 1.25 3.24 20.54
N GLN A 122 0.22 3.67 21.27
CA GLN A 122 0.26 3.63 22.73
C GLN A 122 0.50 2.18 23.18
N HIS A 123 1.32 2.02 24.22
CA HIS A 123 1.57 0.71 24.81
C HIS A 123 0.27 0.20 25.42
N LEU A 124 -0.23 -0.91 24.89
CA LEU A 124 -1.34 -1.63 25.50
C LEU A 124 -0.80 -2.44 26.67
N ASN A 125 -1.47 -2.38 27.81
CA ASN A 125 -1.20 -3.27 28.93
C ASN A 125 -1.60 -4.72 28.56
N GLU A 126 -1.07 -5.70 29.28
CA GLU A 126 -1.34 -7.13 29.01
C GLU A 126 -2.84 -7.48 29.04
N ASP A 127 -3.62 -6.79 29.88
CA ASP A 127 -5.07 -7.00 30.03
C ASP A 127 -5.93 -6.26 28.98
N ASP A 128 -5.37 -5.29 28.26
CA ASP A 128 -6.16 -4.44 27.34
C ASP A 128 -6.79 -5.23 26.18
N PRO A 129 -6.13 -6.23 25.55
CA PRO A 129 -6.75 -7.04 24.50
C PRO A 129 -8.03 -7.75 24.99
N ASP A 130 -8.01 -8.31 26.20
CA ASP A 130 -9.14 -9.04 26.75
C ASP A 130 -10.30 -8.08 27.05
N ARG A 131 -10.02 -6.96 27.72
CA ARG A 131 -11.03 -5.92 28.00
C ARG A 131 -11.67 -5.36 26.73
N ARG A 132 -10.87 -5.15 25.68
CA ARG A 132 -11.37 -4.66 24.38
C ARG A 132 -12.23 -5.71 23.68
N THR A 133 -11.88 -6.99 23.80
CA THR A 133 -12.65 -8.09 23.23
C THR A 133 -13.99 -8.23 23.94
N GLU A 134 -13.99 -8.21 25.27
CA GLU A 134 -15.19 -8.25 26.10
C GLU A 134 -16.14 -7.08 25.77
N PHE A 135 -15.61 -5.85 25.69
CA PHE A 135 -16.40 -4.69 25.28
C PHE A 135 -16.98 -4.84 23.87
N ALA A 136 -16.20 -5.35 22.90
CA ALA A 136 -16.65 -5.55 21.54
C ALA A 136 -17.77 -6.60 21.44
N GLU A 137 -17.66 -7.70 22.20
CA GLU A 137 -18.69 -8.73 22.28
C GLU A 137 -19.97 -8.20 22.94
N TRP A 138 -19.84 -7.46 24.03
CA TRP A 138 -20.97 -6.80 24.69
C TRP A 138 -21.67 -5.81 23.74
N ALA A 139 -20.91 -4.94 23.06
CA ALA A 139 -21.46 -3.97 22.13
C ALA A 139 -22.18 -4.64 20.95
N LYS A 140 -21.62 -5.74 20.45
CA LYS A 140 -22.24 -6.57 19.41
C LYS A 140 -23.60 -7.13 19.89
N GLN A 141 -23.67 -7.70 21.08
CA GLN A 141 -24.92 -8.23 21.63
C GLN A 141 -25.99 -7.14 21.78
N LYS A 142 -25.61 -5.94 22.22
CA LYS A 142 -26.53 -4.79 22.32
C LYS A 142 -27.08 -4.36 20.96
N LEU A 143 -26.24 -4.34 19.94
CA LEU A 143 -26.67 -4.06 18.56
C LEU A 143 -27.61 -5.14 18.00
N GLU A 144 -27.37 -6.42 18.32
CA GLU A 144 -28.23 -7.53 17.91
C GLU A 144 -29.62 -7.47 18.59
N GLN A 145 -29.67 -7.05 19.85
CA GLN A 145 -30.94 -6.85 20.58
C GLN A 145 -31.75 -5.66 20.06
N GLY A 146 -31.09 -4.66 19.47
CA GLY A 146 -31.76 -3.48 18.93
C GLY A 146 -30.86 -2.67 18.01
N PRO A 147 -31.16 -2.55 16.70
CA PRO A 147 -30.30 -1.84 15.76
C PRO A 147 -30.22 -0.33 16.05
N GLN A 148 -31.13 0.21 16.86
CA GLN A 148 -31.14 1.61 17.29
C GLN A 148 -30.32 1.84 18.58
N PHE A 149 -29.60 0.83 19.09
CA PHE A 149 -28.81 0.97 20.31
C PHE A 149 -27.82 2.15 20.27
N THR A 150 -27.19 2.40 19.12
CA THR A 150 -26.27 3.53 18.94
C THR A 150 -26.95 4.89 19.08
N GLN A 151 -28.25 4.99 18.82
CA GLN A 151 -29.02 6.23 19.01
C GLN A 151 -29.31 6.51 20.49
N LYS A 152 -29.00 5.58 21.39
CA LYS A 152 -29.16 5.73 22.84
C LYS A 152 -27.86 6.17 23.53
N ILE A 153 -26.75 6.20 22.79
CA ILE A 153 -25.42 6.56 23.29
C ILE A 153 -25.09 7.97 22.85
N LEU A 154 -24.69 8.81 23.80
CA LEU A 154 -23.98 10.07 23.52
C LEU A 154 -22.48 9.76 23.49
N PHE A 155 -21.90 9.80 22.29
CA PHE A 155 -20.46 9.73 22.09
C PHE A 155 -19.86 11.11 22.29
N SER A 156 -18.83 11.24 23.12
CA SER A 156 -18.19 12.52 23.41
C SER A 156 -16.67 12.42 23.35
N ASP A 157 -16.03 13.52 22.96
CA ASP A 157 -14.56 13.63 22.91
C ASP A 157 -14.12 15.10 22.95
N GLU A 158 -12.86 15.32 23.33
CA GLU A 158 -12.20 16.62 23.30
C GLU A 158 -11.13 16.70 22.20
N ALA A 159 -11.24 17.70 21.34
CA ALA A 159 -10.25 17.98 20.32
C ALA A 159 -9.51 19.31 20.58
N ASN A 160 -8.18 19.31 20.39
CA ASN A 160 -7.39 20.55 20.39
C ASN A 160 -7.29 21.09 18.97
N PHE A 161 -7.70 22.35 18.77
CA PHE A 161 -7.52 23.10 17.54
C PHE A 161 -6.41 24.14 17.71
N TYR A 162 -5.41 24.12 16.84
CA TYR A 162 -4.27 25.03 16.89
C TYR A 162 -4.49 26.20 15.94
N VAL A 163 -4.34 27.44 16.44
CA VAL A 163 -4.62 28.67 15.69
C VAL A 163 -3.64 28.89 14.53
N ASN A 164 -2.46 28.28 14.59
CA ASN A 164 -1.41 28.41 13.57
C ASN A 164 -1.54 27.42 12.40
N GLY A 165 -2.61 26.61 12.36
CA GLY A 165 -2.83 25.65 11.28
C GLY A 165 -1.84 24.48 11.26
N GLU A 166 -1.53 23.91 12.44
CA GLU A 166 -0.66 22.72 12.51
C GLU A 166 -1.03 21.67 11.44
N VAL A 167 -0.02 21.28 10.68
CA VAL A 167 -0.13 20.38 9.54
C VAL A 167 -0.47 18.97 10.04
N ASN A 168 -1.71 18.53 9.80
CA ASN A 168 -2.07 17.11 9.98
C ASN A 168 -1.24 16.25 9.01
N LYS A 169 -0.18 15.60 9.51
CA LYS A 169 0.77 14.78 8.73
C LYS A 169 0.10 13.67 7.91
N GLN A 170 -1.11 13.25 8.27
CA GLN A 170 -1.84 12.21 7.55
C GLN A 170 -2.45 12.75 6.25
N ASN A 171 -2.92 14.00 6.26
CA ASN A 171 -3.60 14.64 5.13
C ASN A 171 -2.67 15.52 4.26
N HIS A 172 -1.50 15.89 4.76
CA HIS A 172 -0.58 16.76 4.03
C HIS A 172 0.41 15.94 3.20
N ARG A 173 0.11 15.80 1.90
CA ARG A 173 1.00 15.21 0.89
C ARG A 173 1.37 16.28 -0.12
N TYR A 174 2.66 16.38 -0.43
CA TYR A 174 3.18 17.33 -1.40
C TYR A 174 3.81 16.55 -2.56
N TRP A 175 3.59 17.04 -3.78
CA TRP A 175 4.25 16.55 -4.98
C TRP A 175 5.42 17.48 -5.28
N SER A 176 6.62 16.92 -5.42
CA SER A 176 7.80 17.65 -5.86
C SER A 176 8.72 16.69 -6.62
N ASP A 177 9.42 17.22 -7.62
CA ASP A 177 10.42 16.52 -8.43
C ASP A 177 11.76 16.35 -7.69
N THR A 178 11.95 17.06 -6.58
CA THR A 178 13.11 16.99 -5.69
C THR A 178 12.65 17.00 -4.23
N ASN A 179 13.49 16.57 -3.27
CA ASN A 179 13.11 16.59 -1.86
C ASN A 179 13.14 18.05 -1.35
N PRO A 180 11.99 18.66 -0.99
CA PRO A 180 11.96 20.06 -0.60
C PRO A 180 12.53 20.32 0.79
N HIS A 181 12.92 19.28 1.55
CA HIS A 181 13.37 19.39 2.95
C HIS A 181 12.46 20.26 3.81
N TRP A 182 11.15 20.17 3.57
CA TRP A 182 10.19 21.06 4.20
C TRP A 182 10.17 20.84 5.71
N MET A 183 10.47 21.90 6.45
CA MET A 183 10.28 21.98 7.88
C MET A 183 9.04 22.83 8.11
N ASP A 184 8.12 22.32 8.92
CA ASP A 184 6.88 23.02 9.26
C ASP A 184 7.17 24.08 10.35
N PRO A 185 7.14 25.39 10.02
CA PRO A 185 7.39 26.44 11.01
C PRO A 185 6.25 26.56 12.04
N SER A 186 5.10 25.93 11.82
CA SER A 186 3.98 25.95 12.77
C SER A 186 4.27 25.16 14.04
N LYS A 187 5.25 24.24 14.05
CA LYS A 187 5.69 23.55 15.28
C LYS A 187 6.59 24.42 16.16
N THR A 188 6.09 25.59 16.54
CA THR A 188 6.75 26.47 17.51
C THR A 188 6.20 26.24 18.90
N VAL A 189 7.09 26.10 19.89
CA VAL A 189 6.73 26.00 21.32
C VAL A 189 5.99 27.27 21.72
N GLY A 190 4.77 27.13 22.28
CA GLY A 190 3.94 28.27 22.70
C GLY A 190 2.75 28.59 21.79
N THR A 191 2.42 27.74 20.82
CA THR A 191 1.24 27.90 19.97
C THR A 191 -0.06 27.90 20.78
N THR A 192 -0.89 28.93 20.59
CA THR A 192 -2.24 29.01 21.16
C THR A 192 -3.11 27.90 20.59
N LYS A 193 -3.68 27.09 21.49
CA LYS A 193 -4.66 26.06 21.17
C LYS A 193 -5.98 26.35 21.87
N VAL A 194 -7.06 25.94 21.24
CA VAL A 194 -8.40 25.94 21.83
C VAL A 194 -8.84 24.49 21.96
N MET A 195 -9.25 24.09 23.15
CA MET A 195 -9.82 22.77 23.38
C MET A 195 -11.33 22.87 23.23
N VAL A 196 -11.91 21.94 22.49
CA VAL A 196 -13.34 21.91 22.21
C VAL A 196 -13.88 20.55 22.62
N TRP A 197 -14.92 20.56 23.45
CA TRP A 197 -15.73 19.38 23.70
C TRP A 197 -16.88 19.33 22.70
N CYS A 198 -17.11 18.17 22.11
CA CYS A 198 -18.27 17.91 21.28
C CYS A 198 -18.83 16.52 21.58
N GLY A 199 -20.15 16.41 21.45
CA GLY A 199 -20.88 15.16 21.51
C GLY A 199 -21.62 14.87 20.22
N ILE A 200 -21.85 13.59 19.93
CA ILE A 200 -22.76 13.12 18.88
C ILE A 200 -23.76 12.17 19.52
N TRP A 201 -25.04 12.48 19.36
CA TRP A 201 -26.13 11.64 19.84
C TRP A 201 -27.14 11.40 18.73
N GLY A 202 -27.23 10.14 18.28
CA GLY A 202 -28.02 9.79 17.10
C GLY A 202 -27.52 10.56 15.87
N THR A 203 -28.33 11.49 15.37
CA THR A 203 -28.01 12.36 14.23
C THR A 203 -27.69 13.81 14.65
N THR A 204 -27.69 14.10 15.95
CA THR A 204 -27.55 15.46 16.49
C THR A 204 -26.15 15.66 17.04
N ILE A 205 -25.61 16.85 16.81
CA ILE A 205 -24.34 17.30 17.40
C ILE A 205 -24.68 18.09 18.66
N VAL A 206 -23.99 17.77 19.76
CA VAL A 206 -24.13 18.42 21.06
C VAL A 206 -22.87 19.26 21.30
N GLY A 207 -23.04 20.57 21.52
CA GLY A 207 -21.95 21.54 21.52
C GLY A 207 -21.83 22.28 20.18
N PRO A 208 -20.66 22.84 19.81
CA PRO A 208 -19.37 22.76 20.49
C PRO A 208 -19.30 23.58 21.79
N PHE A 209 -18.63 23.05 22.81
CA PHE A 209 -18.29 23.81 24.02
C PHE A 209 -16.80 24.10 24.08
N PHE A 210 -16.46 25.38 24.21
CA PHE A 210 -15.08 25.84 24.19
C PHE A 210 -14.51 25.85 25.60
N ILE A 211 -13.42 25.10 25.79
CA ILE A 211 -12.71 25.00 27.06
C ILE A 211 -11.51 25.95 27.03
N ASN A 212 -11.50 26.89 27.97
CA ASN A 212 -10.39 27.83 28.15
C ASN A 212 -9.30 27.21 29.02
N GLY A 213 -8.14 26.94 28.43
CA GLY A 213 -6.98 26.39 29.11
C GLY A 213 -6.98 24.86 29.19
N ASN A 214 -6.28 24.31 30.18
CA ASN A 214 -6.18 22.86 30.36
C ASN A 214 -7.39 22.33 31.16
N LEU A 215 -8.08 21.34 30.61
CA LEU A 215 -9.18 20.66 31.28
C LEU A 215 -8.65 19.85 32.48
N LYS A 216 -9.16 20.18 33.67
CA LYS A 216 -8.97 19.41 34.91
C LYS A 216 -10.30 18.75 35.27
N ALA A 217 -10.27 17.73 36.14
CA ALA A 217 -11.48 17.01 36.54
C ALA A 217 -12.63 17.93 37.01
N THR A 218 -12.33 18.91 37.87
CA THR A 218 -13.33 19.89 38.34
C THR A 218 -13.88 20.78 37.21
N GLY A 219 -13.05 21.13 36.23
CA GLY A 219 -13.48 21.88 35.06
C GLY A 219 -14.35 21.05 34.13
N TYR A 220 -14.04 19.75 34.01
CA TYR A 220 -14.83 18.82 33.23
C TYR A 220 -16.21 18.57 33.84
N LEU A 221 -16.25 18.29 35.15
CA LEU A 221 -17.52 18.13 35.87
C LEU A 221 -18.38 19.39 35.76
N LYS A 222 -17.78 20.58 35.90
CA LYS A 222 -18.48 21.85 35.75
C LYS A 222 -19.04 22.03 34.34
N LEU A 223 -18.25 21.74 33.30
CA LEU A 223 -18.69 21.78 31.91
C LEU A 223 -19.90 20.85 31.69
N LEU A 224 -19.84 19.61 32.21
CA LEU A 224 -20.94 18.66 32.05
C LEU A 224 -22.22 19.16 32.73
N HIS A 225 -22.10 19.65 33.96
CA HIS A 225 -23.23 20.08 34.78
C HIS A 225 -23.85 21.40 34.32
N ASP A 226 -23.01 22.40 34.03
CA ASP A 226 -23.46 23.77 33.78
C ASP A 226 -23.82 24.01 32.31
N ASP A 227 -23.18 23.30 31.38
CA ASP A 227 -23.33 23.54 29.94
C ASP A 227 -23.93 22.33 29.20
N VAL A 228 -23.30 21.15 29.27
CA VAL A 228 -23.66 19.99 28.42
C VAL A 228 -25.05 19.42 28.76
N PHE A 229 -25.29 19.03 30.01
CA PHE A 229 -26.56 18.42 30.41
C PHE A 229 -27.76 19.39 30.25
N PRO A 230 -27.64 20.68 30.59
CA PRO A 230 -28.68 21.66 30.28
C PRO A 230 -28.96 21.80 28.77
N SER A 231 -27.95 21.77 27.91
CA SER A 231 -28.13 21.79 26.46
C SER A 231 -28.89 20.56 25.96
N LEU A 232 -28.58 19.36 26.49
CA LEU A 232 -29.30 18.13 26.12
C LEU A 232 -30.79 18.21 26.48
N CYS A 233 -31.12 18.70 27.68
CA CYS A 233 -32.50 18.93 28.09
C CYS A 233 -33.23 19.89 27.14
N THR A 234 -32.55 20.93 26.68
CA THR A 234 -33.14 21.98 25.85
C THR A 234 -33.35 21.52 24.41
N GLU A 235 -32.39 20.80 23.83
CA GLU A 235 -32.40 20.43 22.42
C GLU A 235 -33.10 19.09 22.14
N ALA A 236 -32.92 18.11 23.03
CA ALA A 236 -33.45 16.76 22.84
C ALA A 236 -34.66 16.45 23.74
N GLY A 237 -34.94 17.29 24.75
CA GLY A 237 -36.04 17.08 25.70
C GLY A 237 -35.88 15.84 26.59
N THR A 238 -34.72 15.16 26.53
CA THR A 238 -34.42 13.93 27.27
C THR A 238 -32.91 13.73 27.39
N PHE A 239 -32.50 12.74 28.18
CA PHE A 239 -31.11 12.35 28.37
C PHE A 239 -30.76 11.07 27.59
N PRO A 240 -29.50 10.90 27.17
CA PRO A 240 -29.03 9.63 26.61
C PRO A 240 -29.07 8.54 27.69
N GLU A 241 -29.34 7.30 27.26
CA GLU A 241 -29.32 6.14 28.16
C GLU A 241 -27.88 5.77 28.54
N PHE A 242 -26.93 6.03 27.64
CA PHE A 242 -25.51 5.79 27.85
C PHE A 242 -24.69 7.03 27.51
N PHE A 243 -23.71 7.32 28.35
CA PHE A 243 -22.71 8.35 28.11
C PHE A 243 -21.37 7.68 27.85
N GLN A 244 -20.78 7.93 26.68
CA GLN A 244 -19.47 7.40 26.29
C GLN A 244 -18.45 8.53 26.25
N GLN A 245 -17.36 8.32 26.98
CA GLN A 245 -16.16 9.16 27.03
C GLN A 245 -14.93 8.24 27.05
N ASP A 246 -13.75 8.79 26.80
CA ASP A 246 -12.50 8.05 26.88
C ASP A 246 -12.02 7.87 28.35
N GLY A 247 -10.88 7.21 28.52
CA GLY A 247 -10.25 7.00 29.82
C GLY A 247 -9.30 8.12 30.26
N ALA A 248 -9.52 9.37 29.85
CA ALA A 248 -8.64 10.47 30.26
C ALA A 248 -8.71 10.71 31.78
N PRO A 249 -7.58 11.07 32.44
CA PRO A 249 -7.56 11.30 33.89
C PRO A 249 -8.64 12.27 34.44
N PRO A 250 -9.01 13.37 33.73
CA PRO A 250 -10.09 14.26 34.17
C PRO A 250 -11.46 13.59 34.30
N HIS A 251 -11.70 12.44 33.67
CA HIS A 251 -13.01 11.77 33.66
C HIS A 251 -13.31 10.95 34.93
N TYR A 252 -12.32 10.81 35.82
CA TYR A 252 -12.42 9.98 37.03
C TYR A 252 -12.39 10.79 38.34
N GLY A 253 -12.30 12.12 38.28
CA GLY A 253 -12.06 12.98 39.45
C GLY A 253 -13.17 13.97 39.77
#